data_AF-A0A2X1J8U0-F1
#
_entry.id   AF-A0A2X1J8U0-F1
#
_cell.length_a   1.000
_cell.length_b   1.000
_cell.length_c   1.000
_cell.angle_alpha   90.00
_cell.angle_beta   90.00
_cell.angle_gamma   90.00
#
_symmetry.space_group_name_H-M   'P 1'
#
loop_
_entity.id
_entity.type
_entity.pdbx_description
1 polymer ?
#
loop_
_entity_poly.entity_id
_entity_poly.type
_entity_poly.pdbx_seq_one_letter_code
_entity_poly.pdbx_strand_id
1 'polypeptide(L)' 'MVPVGWSTWITRSLADQAEKAGSIQVAVIQLANTCGAAIGGYALDNIGLTSPLMLSGTLMLLTALLVTAKVKMKKS' A
#
# COMPACT_ATOMS: atom_id res chain seq x y z
N MET A 1 14.18 -10.75 -3.14
CA MET A 1 13.43 -11.17 -4.35
C MET A 1 13.00 -9.90 -5.07
N VAL A 2 13.55 -9.59 -6.23
CA VAL A 2 13.08 -8.43 -7.03
C VAL A 2 11.76 -8.84 -7.69
N PRO A 3 10.63 -8.18 -7.40
CA PRO A 3 9.33 -8.57 -7.95
C PRO A 3 9.29 -8.25 -9.45
N VAL A 4 9.58 -9.26 -10.28
CA VAL A 4 9.66 -9.13 -11.75
C VAL A 4 8.34 -8.69 -12.38
N GLY A 5 7.20 -8.96 -11.75
CA GLY A 5 5.88 -8.57 -12.27
C GLY A 5 5.67 -7.05 -12.31
N TRP A 6 6.15 -6.33 -11.29
CA TRP A 6 6.01 -4.88 -11.22
C TRP A 6 6.97 -4.17 -12.18
N SER A 7 8.24 -4.59 -12.19
CA SER A 7 9.23 -4.07 -13.15
C SER A 7 8.81 -4.32 -14.59
N THR A 8 8.22 -5.48 -14.92
CA THR A 8 7.74 -5.79 -16.27
C THR A 8 6.55 -4.92 -16.69
N TRP A 9 5.61 -4.64 -15.78
CA TRP A 9 4.44 -3.80 -16.06
C TRP A 9 4.81 -2.32 -16.24
N ILE A 10 5.75 -1.82 -15.43
CA ILE A 10 6.30 -0.46 -15.53
C ILE A 10 7.00 -0.26 -16.87
N THR A 11 7.92 -1.15 -17.26
CA THR A 11 8.65 -1.03 -18.53
C THR A 11 7.71 -1.00 -19.74
N ARG A 12 6.58 -1.72 -19.67
CA ARG A 12 5.57 -1.75 -20.74
C ARG A 12 4.63 -0.54 -20.73
N SER A 13 4.30 0.02 -19.58
CA SER A 13 3.32 1.12 -19.44
C SER A 13 3.96 2.52 -19.46
N LEU A 14 5.26 2.62 -19.17
CA LEU A 14 5.99 3.88 -18.99
C LEU A 14 7.14 4.07 -19.98
N ALA A 15 7.29 3.20 -20.99
CA ALA A 15 8.30 3.34 -22.06
C ALA A 15 8.24 4.72 -22.75
N ASP A 16 7.06 5.35 -22.78
CA ASP A 16 6.81 6.65 -23.43
C ASP A 16 7.08 7.87 -22.50
N GLN A 17 7.16 7.67 -21.17
CA GLN A 17 7.33 8.76 -20.18
C GLN A 17 8.30 8.40 -19.03
N ALA A 18 9.32 7.60 -19.34
CA ALA A 18 10.24 6.99 -18.36
C ALA A 18 10.95 8.00 -17.44
N GLU A 19 11.26 9.20 -17.94
CA GLU A 19 12.02 10.21 -17.20
C GLU A 19 11.23 10.85 -16.04
N LYS A 20 9.91 11.03 -16.21
CA LYS A 20 9.00 11.50 -15.14
C LYS A 20 8.52 10.37 -14.24
N ALA A 21 8.55 9.13 -14.72
CA ALA A 21 8.09 7.96 -13.98
C ALA A 21 9.00 7.62 -12.79
N GLY A 22 10.31 7.78 -12.93
CA GLY A 22 11.28 7.44 -11.88
C GLY A 22 11.14 8.32 -10.63
N SER A 23 11.00 9.63 -10.81
CA SER A 23 10.84 10.57 -9.69
C SER A 23 9.48 10.44 -9.01
N ILE A 24 8.41 10.16 -9.77
CA ILE A 24 7.06 9.90 -9.23
C ILE A 24 7.05 8.59 -8.42
N GLN A 25 7.73 7.55 -8.88
CA GLN A 25 7.82 6.28 -8.15
C GLN A 25 8.47 6.48 -6.77
N VAL A 26 9.60 7.20 -6.72
CA VAL A 26 10.27 7.50 -5.44
C VAL A 26 9.40 8.38 -4.56
N ALA A 27 8.74 9.41 -5.12
CA ALA A 27 7.84 10.28 -4.37
C ALA A 27 6.66 9.52 -3.74
N VAL A 28 6.05 8.58 -4.48
CA VAL A 28 4.96 7.74 -3.97
C VAL A 28 5.45 6.80 -2.86
N ILE A 29 6.63 6.19 -3.01
CA ILE A 29 7.21 5.33 -1.98
C ILE A 29 7.49 6.13 -0.71
N GLN A 30 8.09 7.31 -0.86
CA GLN A 30 8.40 8.19 0.26
C GLN A 30 7.14 8.67 0.96
N LEU A 31 6.10 9.06 0.20
CA LEU A 31 4.80 9.41 0.76
C LEU A 31 4.19 8.23 1.54
N ALA A 32 4.24 7.02 0.97
CA ALA A 32 3.73 5.82 1.63
C ALA A 32 4.48 5.52 2.94
N ASN A 33 5.81 5.66 2.95
CA ASN A 33 6.63 5.49 4.16
C ASN A 33 6.33 6.56 5.21
N THR A 34 6.27 7.84 4.82
CA THR A 34 5.94 8.93 5.75
C THR A 34 4.54 8.76 6.33
N CYS A 35 3.55 8.41 5.50
CA CYS A 35 2.21 8.10 5.98
C CYS A 35 2.19 6.88 6.91
N GLY A 36 2.90 5.81 6.56
CA GLY A 36 3.03 4.62 7.39
C GLY A 36 3.67 4.92 8.75
N ALA A 37 4.71 5.74 8.76
CA ALA A 37 5.37 6.19 9.99
C ALA A 37 4.49 7.12 10.83
N ALA A 38 3.75 8.03 10.20
CA ALA A 38 2.83 8.94 10.90
C ALA A 38 1.66 8.17 11.55
N ILE A 39 1.03 7.26 10.80
CA ILE A 39 -0.09 6.45 11.30
C ILE A 39 0.41 5.44 12.35
N GLY A 40 1.55 4.78 12.10
CA GLY A 40 2.17 3.84 13.03
C GLY A 40 2.64 4.50 14.32
N GLY A 41 3.24 5.69 14.23
CA GLY A 41 3.66 6.49 15.37
C GLY A 41 2.47 6.98 16.20
N TYR A 42 1.43 7.51 15.55
CA TYR A 42 0.20 7.93 16.24
C TYR A 42 -0.51 6.77 16.94
N ALA A 43 -0.55 5.59 16.31
CA ALA A 43 -1.10 4.39 16.92
C ALA A 43 -0.25 3.89 18.12
N LEU A 44 1.08 4.01 18.03
CA LEU A 44 2.00 3.64 19.11
C LEU A 44 1.89 4.59 20.32
N ASP A 45 1.79 5.90 20.08
CA ASP A 45 1.64 6.91 21.14
C ASP A 45 0.34 6.76 21.94
N ASN A 46 -0.78 6.38 21.29
CA ASN A 46 -2.08 6.27 21.96
C ASN A 46 -2.35 4.89 22.59
N ILE A 47 -1.74 3.80 22.10
CA ILE A 47 -2.12 2.41 22.46
C ILE A 47 -0.92 1.61 23.01
N GLY A 48 0.30 2.15 22.93
CA GLY A 48 1.51 1.49 23.43
C GLY A 48 1.87 0.21 22.67
N LEU A 49 2.48 -0.75 23.35
CA LEU A 49 3.07 -1.96 22.76
C LEU A 49 2.05 -2.87 22.03
N THR A 50 0.74 -2.69 22.25
CA THR A 50 -0.34 -3.45 21.60
C THR A 50 -0.72 -2.87 20.23
N SER A 51 -0.15 -1.73 19.83
CA SER A 51 -0.41 -1.07 18.55
C SER A 51 -0.20 -1.94 17.29
N PRO A 52 0.81 -2.84 17.20
CA PRO A 52 1.01 -3.64 15.99
C PRO A 52 -0.11 -4.67 15.78
N LEU A 53 -0.68 -5.19 16.88
CA LEU A 53 -1.80 -6.13 16.85
C LEU A 53 -3.09 -5.43 16.39
N MET A 54 -3.36 -4.22 16.88
CA MET A 54 -4.51 -3.41 16.47
C MET A 54 -4.41 -3.00 14.99
N LEU A 55 -3.26 -2.48 14.56
CA LEU A 55 -3.02 -2.13 13.15
C LEU A 55 -3.20 -3.34 12.22
N SER A 56 -2.65 -4.50 12.60
CA SER A 56 -2.80 -5.73 11.83
C SER A 56 -4.26 -6.21 11.78
N GLY A 57 -4.98 -6.12 12.90
CA GLY A 57 -6.41 -6.45 12.97
C GLY A 57 -7.26 -5.53 12.09
N THR A 58 -7.03 -4.22 12.12
CA THR A 58 -7.73 -3.26 11.26
C THR A 58 -7.43 -3.51 9.79
N LEU A 59 -6.16 -3.78 9.44
CA LEU A 59 -5.77 -4.08 8.06
C LEU A 59 -6.43 -5.39 7.55
N MET A 60 -6.52 -6.41 8.41
CA MET A 60 -7.17 -7.67 8.09
C MET A 60 -8.68 -7.47 7.85
N LEU A 61 -9.35 -6.67 8.69
CA LEU A 61 -10.76 -6.31 8.51
C LEU A 61 -11.00 -5.52 7.22
N LEU A 62 -10.17 -4.53 6.92
CA LEU A 62 -10.21 -3.77 5.67
C LEU A 62 -10.05 -4.69 4.45
N THR A 63 -9.09 -5.61 4.51
CA THR A 63 -8.86 -6.59 3.45
C THR A 63 -10.07 -7.49 3.25
N ALA A 64 -10.66 -8.00 4.35
CA ALA A 64 -11.87 -8.82 4.28
C ALA A 64 -13.04 -8.05 3.63
N LEU A 65 -13.28 -6.80 4.05
CA LEU A 65 -14.32 -5.95 3.48
C LEU A 65 -14.12 -5.70 1.98
N LEU A 66 -12.88 -5.38 1.57
CA LEU A 66 -12.55 -5.16 0.17
C LEU A 66 -12.77 -6.42 -0.67
N VAL A 67 -12.35 -7.58 -0.17
CA VAL A 67 -12.57 -8.86 -0.85
C VAL A 67 -14.07 -9.16 -0.97
N THR A 68 -14.83 -9.01 0.11
CA THR A 68 -16.29 -9.21 0.09
C THR A 68 -16.98 -8.26 -0.88
N ALA A 69 -16.59 -6.98 -0.90
CA ALA A 69 -17.13 -5.99 -1.83
C ALA A 69 -16.81 -6.36 -3.29
N LYS A 70 -15.54 -6.71 -3.60
CA LYS A 70 -15.12 -7.14 -4.94
C LYS A 70 -15.85 -8.42 -5.39
N VAL A 71 -16.02 -9.39 -4.50
CA VAL A 71 -16.76 -10.63 -4.78
C VAL A 71 -18.23 -10.33 -5.05
N LYS A 72 -18.85 -9.44 -4.27
CA LYS A 72 -20.24 -9.01 -4.48
C LYS A 72 -20.43 -8.30 -5.82
N MET A 73 -19.49 -7.43 -6.22
CA MET A 73 -19.51 -6.74 -7.51
C MET A 73 -19.34 -7.67 -8.71
N LYS A 74 -18.66 -8.82 -8.56
CA LYS A 74 -18.52 -9.82 -9.63
C LYS A 74 -19.73 -10.75 -9.76
N LYS A 75 -20.59 -10.81 -8.75
CA LYS A 75 -21.82 -11.63 -8.72
C LYS A 75 -23.07 -10.88 -9.19
N SER A 76 -22.99 -9.56 -9.38
CA SER A 76 -24.04 -8.71 -9.95
C SER A 76 -23.78 -8.43 -11.42
#